data_AF-A0A7W0NYM5-F1
#
_entry.id   AF-A0A7W0NYM5-F1
#
_cell.length_a   1.000
_cell.length_b   1.000
_cell.length_c   1.000
_cell.angle_alpha   90.00
_cell.angle_beta   90.00
_cell.angle_gamma   90.00
#
_symmetry.space_group_name_H-M   'P 1'
#
loop_
_entity.id
_entity.type
_entity.pdbx_description
1 polymer ?
#
loop_
_entity_poly.entity_id
_entity_poly.type
_entity_poly.pdbx_seq_one_letter_code
_entity_poly.pdbx_strand_id
1 'polypeptide(L)'
;MKLTFSARLSPPQNELFRGKLEATGVDHNWVEDDEPDVVYLCGLPASYLLDRYTPLAAPLLSAERYQGRPWYFVDVIGRRGETAAHRWAFNEKASFSGWLAVQHGLLRDGPFPEDISWVETGSHLDSIEAVRGGRADRAGIDSIILDLAPHLLGRLEVVATWGPWPAPPVMASRRLGPDVMSQLRASLSSNEGGQWLLLEEDHLAPIVALSPGGSRPS
;
A
#
# COMPACT_ATOMS: atom_id res chain seq x y z
N MET A 1 0.43 5.54 -9.90
CA MET A 1 0.01 4.16 -10.16
C MET A 1 -0.69 3.63 -8.91
N LYS A 2 -1.97 3.25 -9.00
CA LYS A 2 -2.73 2.62 -7.93
C LYS A 2 -2.79 1.13 -8.28
N LEU A 3 -1.95 0.31 -7.65
CA LEU A 3 -2.01 -1.14 -7.84
C LEU A 3 -3.10 -1.66 -6.90
N THR A 4 -4.27 -1.88 -7.46
CA THR A 4 -5.37 -2.55 -6.78
C THR A 4 -5.76 -3.71 -7.65
N PHE A 5 -5.78 -4.89 -7.03
CA PHE A 5 -6.20 -6.12 -7.67
C PHE A 5 -7.29 -6.73 -6.82
N SER A 6 -8.35 -7.20 -7.47
CA SER A 6 -9.42 -7.96 -6.87
C SER A 6 -9.79 -9.13 -7.81
N ALA A 7 -10.23 -10.24 -7.26
CA ALA A 7 -10.67 -11.40 -8.04
C ALA A 7 -11.83 -12.13 -7.36
N ARG A 8 -12.71 -12.72 -8.18
CA ARG A 8 -13.68 -13.73 -7.76
C ARG A 8 -13.23 -15.12 -8.20
N LEU A 9 -13.44 -16.09 -7.35
CA LEU A 9 -13.21 -17.50 -7.63
C LEU A 9 -14.53 -18.14 -8.09
N SER A 10 -14.50 -18.85 -9.21
CA SER A 10 -15.63 -19.70 -9.63
C SER A 10 -15.50 -21.09 -9.00
N PRO A 11 -16.61 -21.83 -8.78
CA PRO A 11 -16.57 -23.19 -8.22
C PRO A 11 -15.69 -24.15 -9.06
N PRO A 12 -15.13 -25.21 -8.45
CA PRO A 12 -14.13 -26.04 -9.09
C PRO A 12 -14.78 -26.94 -10.14
N GLN A 13 -14.64 -26.58 -11.41
CA GLN A 13 -14.66 -27.58 -12.48
C GLN A 13 -13.20 -27.85 -12.82
N ASN A 14 -12.69 -28.96 -12.28
CA ASN A 14 -11.42 -29.62 -12.57
C ASN A 14 -10.68 -29.11 -13.81
N GLU A 15 -9.90 -28.04 -13.69
CA GLU A 15 -8.81 -27.66 -14.59
C GLU A 15 -8.16 -26.39 -14.01
N LEU A 16 -6.85 -26.27 -14.15
CA LEU A 16 -5.98 -25.25 -13.57
C LEU A 16 -6.66 -23.87 -13.42
N PHE A 17 -6.49 -23.24 -12.25
CA PHE A 17 -6.86 -21.86 -11.92
C PHE A 17 -6.41 -20.86 -13.01
N ARG A 18 -7.19 -20.73 -14.08
CA ARG A 18 -7.14 -19.63 -15.05
C ARG A 18 -8.35 -18.74 -14.82
N GLY A 19 -8.44 -18.21 -13.60
CA GLY A 19 -9.33 -17.09 -13.32
C GLY A 19 -8.77 -15.85 -14.03
N LYS A 20 -9.56 -15.27 -14.93
CA LYS A 20 -9.22 -14.04 -15.63
C LYS A 20 -9.01 -12.94 -14.58
N LEU A 21 -7.78 -12.45 -14.43
CA LEU A 21 -7.44 -11.32 -13.56
C LEU A 21 -8.07 -10.06 -14.14
N GLU A 22 -9.19 -9.60 -13.60
CA GLU A 22 -9.79 -8.32 -13.97
C GLU A 22 -9.46 -7.30 -12.87
N ALA A 23 -8.53 -6.38 -13.16
CA ALA A 23 -8.21 -5.28 -12.27
C ALA A 23 -9.38 -4.27 -12.28
N THR A 24 -10.27 -4.38 -11.30
CA THR A 24 -11.30 -3.37 -11.05
C THR A 24 -10.78 -2.37 -10.03
N GLY A 25 -10.92 -1.07 -10.31
CA GLY A 25 -10.43 -0.01 -9.44
C GLY A 25 -11.02 -0.07 -8.02
N VAL A 26 -10.40 0.63 -7.07
CA VAL A 26 -10.93 0.74 -5.70
C VAL A 26 -12.18 1.61 -5.73
N ASP A 27 -13.34 0.98 -5.68
CA ASP A 27 -14.50 1.55 -5.01
C ASP A 27 -14.51 1.01 -3.57
N HIS A 28 -14.80 1.86 -2.58
CA HIS A 28 -14.95 1.43 -1.19
C HIS A 28 -16.37 0.93 -0.89
N ASN A 29 -17.30 1.05 -1.85
CA ASN A 29 -18.70 0.70 -1.74
C ASN A 29 -19.02 -0.66 -2.41
N TRP A 30 -18.40 -1.74 -1.94
CA TRP A 30 -18.79 -3.08 -2.37
C TRP A 30 -20.12 -3.46 -1.72
N VAL A 31 -21.11 -3.85 -2.53
CA VAL A 31 -22.34 -4.51 -2.06
C VAL A 31 -21.97 -5.90 -1.55
N GLU A 32 -22.64 -6.45 -0.53
CA GLU A 32 -22.27 -7.74 0.10
C GLU A 32 -22.14 -8.90 -0.92
N ASP A 33 -23.02 -8.96 -1.92
CA ASP A 33 -22.96 -9.95 -3.01
C ASP A 33 -21.89 -9.64 -4.07
N ASP A 34 -21.38 -8.40 -4.10
CA ASP A 34 -20.34 -7.94 -5.01
C ASP A 34 -18.96 -7.78 -4.33
N GLU A 35 -18.72 -8.39 -3.17
CA GLU A 35 -17.38 -8.41 -2.57
C GLU A 35 -16.43 -9.44 -3.22
N PRO A 36 -15.17 -9.08 -3.52
CA PRO A 36 -14.18 -9.99 -4.09
C PRO A 36 -13.73 -11.08 -3.11
N ASP A 37 -13.28 -12.22 -3.63
CA ASP A 37 -12.76 -13.33 -2.83
C ASP A 37 -11.30 -13.09 -2.40
N VAL A 38 -10.52 -12.44 -3.26
CA VAL A 38 -9.12 -12.11 -3.01
C VAL A 38 -8.87 -10.66 -3.42
N VAL A 39 -8.13 -9.93 -2.60
CA VAL A 39 -7.73 -8.54 -2.88
C VAL A 39 -6.25 -8.31 -2.57
N TYR A 40 -5.62 -7.40 -3.30
CA TYR A 40 -4.30 -6.86 -2.99
C TYR A 40 -4.43 -5.35 -2.80
N LEU A 41 -4.17 -4.89 -1.58
CA LEU A 41 -4.51 -3.53 -1.14
C LEU A 41 -3.36 -2.91 -0.35
N CYS A 42 -3.28 -1.58 -0.41
CA CYS A 42 -2.41 -0.81 0.50
C CYS A 42 -2.75 -1.14 1.96
N GLY A 43 -1.75 -1.09 2.84
CA GLY A 43 -1.88 -1.54 4.22
C GLY A 43 -2.97 -0.84 5.03
N LEU A 44 -3.22 0.46 4.80
CA LEU A 44 -4.28 1.20 5.52
C LEU A 44 -5.69 0.71 5.13
N PRO A 45 -6.09 0.68 3.84
CA PRO A 45 -7.33 0.03 3.43
C PRO A 45 -7.45 -1.44 3.88
N ALA A 46 -6.37 -2.21 3.78
CA ALA A 46 -6.36 -3.61 4.20
C ALA A 46 -6.64 -3.75 5.71
N SER A 47 -6.14 -2.83 6.53
CA SER A 47 -6.34 -2.84 7.99
C SER A 47 -7.82 -2.70 8.38
N TYR A 48 -8.63 -2.00 7.57
CA TYR A 48 -10.07 -1.84 7.78
C TYR A 48 -10.89 -3.08 7.39
N LEU A 49 -10.28 -4.06 6.72
CA LEU A 49 -10.95 -5.26 6.25
C LEU A 49 -10.65 -6.50 7.09
N LEU A 50 -9.90 -6.37 8.19
CA LEU A 50 -9.46 -7.51 9.02
C LEU A 50 -10.62 -8.27 9.69
N ASP A 51 -11.82 -7.68 9.77
CA ASP A 51 -13.04 -8.34 10.23
C ASP A 51 -13.62 -9.32 9.21
N ARG A 52 -13.40 -9.08 7.91
CA ARG A 52 -13.99 -9.83 6.78
C ARG A 52 -12.96 -10.57 5.93
N TYR A 53 -11.69 -10.19 6.01
CA TYR A 53 -10.60 -10.76 5.23
C TYR A 53 -9.46 -11.21 6.16
N THR A 54 -8.67 -12.16 5.67
CA THR A 54 -7.47 -12.66 6.33
C THR A 54 -6.25 -12.36 5.44
N PRO A 55 -5.19 -11.72 5.97
CA PRO A 55 -3.92 -11.61 5.27
C PRO A 55 -3.37 -13.00 4.93
N LEU A 56 -2.96 -13.21 3.68
CA LEU A 56 -2.40 -14.47 3.22
C LEU A 56 -0.90 -14.38 2.97
N ALA A 57 -0.48 -13.38 2.21
CA ALA A 57 0.91 -13.19 1.83
C ALA A 57 1.22 -11.72 1.54
N ALA A 58 2.49 -11.34 1.56
CA ALA A 58 2.97 -10.05 1.07
C ALA A 58 4.19 -10.25 0.15
N PRO A 59 4.45 -9.30 -0.77
CA PRO A 59 5.59 -9.41 -1.67
C PRO A 59 6.90 -9.29 -0.89
N LEU A 60 7.87 -10.11 -1.27
CA LEU A 60 9.27 -9.93 -0.92
C LEU A 60 9.95 -9.14 -2.03
N LEU A 61 10.40 -7.95 -1.67
CA LEU A 61 11.07 -7.05 -2.57
C LEU A 61 12.59 -7.33 -2.53
N SER A 62 13.23 -7.30 -3.70
CA SER A 62 14.61 -7.79 -3.85
C SER A 62 15.70 -6.81 -3.45
N ALA A 63 15.39 -5.52 -3.27
CA ALA A 63 16.40 -4.53 -2.90
C ALA A 63 16.91 -4.75 -1.46
N GLU A 64 18.20 -4.48 -1.24
CA GLU A 64 18.89 -4.72 0.04
C GLU A 64 18.17 -4.12 1.25
N ARG A 65 17.58 -2.93 1.07
CA ARG A 65 16.82 -2.21 2.12
C ARG A 65 15.66 -3.02 2.72
N TYR A 66 15.16 -4.04 2.02
CA TYR A 66 14.05 -4.88 2.48
C TYR A 66 14.50 -6.11 3.28
N GLN A 67 15.79 -6.45 3.24
CA GLN A 67 16.39 -7.53 4.05
C GLN A 67 15.65 -8.87 3.99
N GLY A 68 15.05 -9.20 2.83
CA GLY A 68 14.28 -10.43 2.64
C GLY A 68 13.01 -10.52 3.50
N ARG A 69 12.48 -9.38 3.95
CA ARG A 69 11.28 -9.29 4.78
C ARG A 69 10.17 -8.52 4.04
N PRO A 70 8.88 -8.77 4.35
CA PRO A 70 7.75 -8.20 3.64
C PRO A 70 7.50 -6.75 4.12
N TRP A 71 8.46 -5.89 3.85
CA TRP A 71 8.45 -4.51 4.28
C TRP A 71 8.51 -3.56 3.11
N TYR A 72 8.05 -2.35 3.36
CA TYR A 72 8.29 -1.23 2.48
C TYR A 72 8.55 0.05 3.29
N PHE A 73 8.89 1.14 2.60
CA PHE A 73 9.19 2.42 3.21
C PHE A 73 8.40 3.55 2.55
N VAL A 74 8.35 4.68 3.25
CA VAL A 74 7.90 5.95 2.67
C VAL A 74 9.14 6.80 2.40
N ASP A 75 9.45 6.98 1.13
CA ASP A 75 10.52 7.86 0.68
C ASP A 75 9.94 9.27 0.50
N VAL A 76 10.41 10.20 1.32
CA VAL A 76 10.04 11.62 1.24
C VAL A 76 10.89 12.26 0.15
N ILE A 77 10.24 12.72 -0.91
CA ILE A 77 10.91 13.37 -2.03
C ILE A 77 10.88 14.90 -1.90
N GLY A 78 11.90 15.55 -2.45
CA GLY A 78 12.02 17.00 -2.55
C GLY A 78 12.80 17.43 -3.79
N ARG A 79 12.78 18.72 -4.11
CA ARG A 79 13.67 19.31 -5.13
C ARG A 79 15.08 19.46 -4.55
N ARG A 80 16.10 19.13 -5.36
CA ARG A 80 17.51 19.18 -4.95
C ARG A 80 17.91 20.54 -4.40
N GLY A 81 18.51 20.53 -3.20
CA GLY A 81 19.03 21.74 -2.55
C GLY A 81 17.97 22.68 -1.97
N GLU A 82 16.69 22.29 -2.02
CA GLU A 82 15.62 23.05 -1.37
C GLU A 82 15.33 22.50 0.02
N THR A 83 15.24 23.37 1.00
CA THR A 83 14.91 23.02 2.39
C THR A 83 13.44 23.24 2.76
N ALA A 84 12.68 23.92 1.89
CA ALA A 84 11.26 24.20 2.11
C ALA A 84 10.47 22.89 2.30
N ALA A 85 9.57 22.88 3.29
CA ALA A 85 8.75 21.73 3.62
C ALA A 85 7.38 22.14 4.16
N HIS A 86 6.78 23.20 3.59
CA HIS A 86 5.49 23.73 4.02
C HIS A 86 4.33 23.15 3.21
N ARG A 87 4.53 22.87 1.91
CA ARG A 87 3.49 22.30 1.04
C ARG A 87 3.74 20.82 0.81
N TRP A 88 2.85 19.97 1.29
CA TRP A 88 2.98 18.51 1.19
C TRP A 88 1.95 17.95 0.23
N ALA A 89 2.41 17.34 -0.86
CA ALA A 89 1.56 16.59 -1.76
C ALA A 89 1.29 15.18 -1.23
N PHE A 90 0.02 14.77 -1.28
CA PHE A 90 -0.43 13.44 -0.95
C PHE A 90 -1.42 12.95 -2.00
N ASN A 91 -1.46 11.66 -2.26
CA ASN A 91 -2.35 11.08 -3.27
C ASN A 91 -3.82 11.10 -2.81
N GLU A 92 -4.13 10.48 -1.68
CA GLU A 92 -5.48 10.43 -1.12
C GLU A 92 -5.40 10.16 0.39
N LYS A 93 -6.42 10.55 1.16
CA LYS A 93 -6.42 10.35 2.62
C LYS A 93 -6.44 8.89 3.05
N ALA A 94 -6.94 8.01 2.19
CA ALA A 94 -6.92 6.57 2.40
C ALA A 94 -5.53 5.93 2.16
N SER A 95 -4.54 6.70 1.69
CA SER A 95 -3.19 6.19 1.49
C SER A 95 -2.43 6.04 2.79
N PHE A 96 -1.83 4.87 3.01
CA PHE A 96 -0.90 4.72 4.13
C PHE A 96 0.38 5.54 3.90
N SER A 97 1.08 5.28 2.80
CA SER A 97 2.37 5.90 2.49
C SER A 97 2.30 7.40 2.17
N GLY A 98 1.25 7.83 1.46
CA GLY A 98 1.10 9.21 1.03
C GLY A 98 0.46 10.13 2.07
N TRP A 99 -0.29 9.59 3.03
CA TRP A 99 -1.01 10.39 4.03
C TRP A 99 -0.63 10.01 5.47
N LEU A 100 -1.09 8.85 5.96
CA LEU A 100 -0.99 8.54 7.39
C LEU A 100 0.45 8.43 7.90
N ALA A 101 1.31 7.73 7.16
CA ALA A 101 2.72 7.59 7.50
C ALA A 101 3.49 8.92 7.39
N VAL A 102 3.04 9.84 6.54
CA VAL A 102 3.62 11.19 6.43
C VAL A 102 3.30 12.01 7.67
N GLN A 103 2.03 12.01 8.08
CA GLN A 103 1.60 12.69 9.31
C GLN A 103 2.37 12.18 10.53
N HIS A 104 2.50 10.84 10.63
CA HIS A 104 3.29 10.21 11.69
C HIS A 104 4.78 10.59 11.62
N GLY A 105 5.39 10.57 10.44
CA GLY A 105 6.80 10.95 10.24
C GLY A 105 7.08 12.39 10.68
N LEU A 106 6.18 13.31 10.32
CA LEU A 106 6.27 14.72 10.72
C LEU A 106 6.17 14.91 12.23
N LEU A 107 5.26 14.20 12.90
CA LEU A 107 5.14 14.22 14.37
C LEU A 107 6.34 13.61 15.09
N ARG A 108 6.94 12.58 14.49
CA ARG A 108 8.09 11.87 15.06
C ARG A 108 9.38 12.70 14.99
N ASP A 109 9.58 13.40 13.86
CA ASP A 109 10.85 14.11 13.58
C ASP A 109 10.92 15.51 14.19
N GLY A 110 9.85 15.99 14.84
CA GLY A 110 9.83 17.27 15.53
C GLY A 110 8.41 17.73 15.87
N PRO A 111 8.25 18.97 16.37
CA PRO A 111 6.93 19.57 16.51
C PRO A 111 6.25 19.60 15.13
N PHE A 112 4.97 19.23 15.10
CA PHE A 112 4.19 19.29 13.87
C PHE A 112 4.23 20.72 13.31
N PRO A 113 4.67 20.93 12.07
CA PRO A 113 4.79 22.28 11.55
C PRO A 113 3.41 22.94 11.47
N GLU A 114 3.26 24.12 12.07
CA GLU A 114 1.97 24.83 12.19
C GLU A 114 1.44 25.30 10.84
N ASP A 115 2.34 25.57 9.88
CA ASP A 115 2.04 26.13 8.56
C ASP A 115 2.05 25.08 7.42
N ILE A 116 1.69 23.82 7.70
CA ILE A 116 1.56 22.83 6.61
C ILE A 116 0.33 23.09 5.76
N SER A 117 0.55 23.19 4.45
CA SER A 117 -0.49 23.13 3.43
C SER A 117 -0.48 21.77 2.75
N TRP A 118 -1.64 21.11 2.73
CA TRP A 118 -1.81 19.80 2.10
C TRP A 118 -2.35 19.92 0.68
N VAL A 119 -1.71 19.26 -0.28
CA VAL A 119 -2.09 19.25 -1.69
C VAL A 119 -2.51 17.83 -2.09
N GLU A 120 -3.82 17.61 -2.24
CA GLU A 120 -4.33 16.32 -2.72
C GLU A 120 -4.11 16.21 -4.24
N THR A 121 -3.48 15.13 -4.70
CA THR A 121 -3.07 14.95 -6.09
C THR A 121 -3.73 13.77 -6.79
N GLY A 122 -4.40 12.88 -6.05
CA GLY A 122 -5.05 11.67 -6.55
C GLY A 122 -4.13 10.48 -6.75
N SER A 123 -2.82 10.66 -6.97
CA SER A 123 -1.89 9.55 -7.18
C SER A 123 -0.45 9.87 -6.81
N HIS A 124 0.37 8.84 -6.51
CA HIS A 124 1.80 9.05 -6.27
C HIS A 124 2.52 9.68 -7.46
N LEU A 125 2.10 9.41 -8.71
CA LEU A 125 2.71 10.02 -9.90
C LEU A 125 2.39 11.51 -9.93
N ASP A 126 1.16 11.90 -9.64
CA ASP A 126 0.74 13.29 -9.60
C ASP A 126 1.36 14.05 -8.42
N SER A 127 1.63 13.36 -7.30
CA SER A 127 2.45 13.89 -6.20
C SER A 127 3.90 14.14 -6.60
N ILE A 128 4.52 13.21 -7.33
CA ILE A 128 5.87 13.40 -7.88
C ILE A 128 5.89 14.61 -8.81
N GLU A 129 4.92 14.74 -9.72
CA GLU A 129 4.82 15.89 -10.62
C GLU A 129 4.47 17.20 -9.89
N ALA A 130 3.71 17.15 -8.79
CA ALA A 130 3.46 18.32 -7.96
C ALA A 130 4.75 18.86 -7.33
N VAL A 131 5.62 17.97 -6.85
CA VAL A 131 6.94 18.35 -6.31
C VAL A 131 7.86 18.81 -7.43
N ARG A 132 7.89 18.10 -8.58
CA ARG A 132 8.71 18.50 -9.74
C ARG A 132 8.35 19.88 -10.26
N GLY A 133 7.05 20.18 -10.34
CA GLY A 133 6.52 21.43 -10.89
C GLY A 133 6.41 22.59 -9.91
N GLY A 134 6.87 22.46 -8.65
CA GLY A 134 6.83 23.56 -7.68
C GLY A 134 5.48 23.78 -6.99
N ARG A 135 4.47 22.94 -7.25
CA ARG A 135 3.14 23.02 -6.62
C ARG A 135 3.16 22.54 -5.17
N ALA A 136 4.02 21.58 -4.85
CA ALA A 136 4.31 21.11 -3.50
C ALA A 136 5.82 21.11 -3.26
N ASP A 137 6.25 21.15 -2.01
CA ASP A 137 7.67 21.12 -1.62
C ASP A 137 8.15 19.70 -1.33
N ARG A 138 7.26 18.87 -0.79
CA ARG A 138 7.53 17.49 -0.37
C ARG A 138 6.37 16.56 -0.73
N ALA A 139 6.66 15.27 -0.85
CA ALA A 139 5.65 14.22 -0.89
C ALA A 139 6.21 12.92 -0.28
N GLY A 140 5.39 12.18 0.45
CA GLY A 140 5.70 10.79 0.82
C GLY A 140 5.32 9.85 -0.31
N ILE A 141 6.28 9.06 -0.79
CA ILE A 141 6.09 8.11 -1.89
C ILE A 141 6.35 6.69 -1.38
N ASP A 142 5.50 5.75 -1.80
CA ASP A 142 5.74 4.33 -1.60
C ASP A 142 7.06 3.91 -2.25
N SER A 143 8.01 3.37 -1.46
CA SER A 143 9.34 3.01 -1.95
C SER A 143 9.30 2.00 -3.10
N ILE A 144 8.27 1.15 -3.17
CA ILE A 144 8.10 0.18 -4.27
C ILE A 144 7.96 0.91 -5.61
N ILE A 145 7.27 2.05 -5.64
CA ILE A 145 7.09 2.84 -6.85
C ILE A 145 8.44 3.38 -7.34
N LEU A 146 9.26 3.90 -6.44
CA LEU A 146 10.57 4.45 -6.80
C LEU A 146 11.58 3.36 -7.14
N ASP A 147 11.50 2.19 -6.51
CA ASP A 147 12.37 1.07 -6.85
C ASP A 147 12.02 0.45 -8.20
N LEU A 148 10.73 0.35 -8.55
CA LEU A 148 10.29 -0.14 -9.87
C LEU A 148 10.49 0.91 -10.99
N ALA A 149 10.40 2.18 -10.66
CA ALA A 149 10.47 3.28 -11.62
C ALA A 149 11.40 4.41 -11.13
N PRO A 150 12.71 4.15 -10.94
CA PRO A 150 13.64 5.13 -10.37
C PRO A 150 13.82 6.38 -11.24
N HIS A 151 13.57 6.25 -12.54
CA HIS A 151 13.56 7.36 -13.49
C HIS A 151 12.55 8.46 -13.12
N LEU A 152 11.51 8.15 -12.35
CA LEU A 152 10.52 9.13 -11.88
C LEU A 152 11.14 10.21 -10.98
N LEU A 153 12.23 9.93 -10.26
CA LEU A 153 12.90 10.96 -9.47
C LEU A 153 13.44 12.10 -10.35
N GLY A 154 14.09 11.78 -11.47
CA GLY A 154 14.68 12.79 -12.35
C GLY A 154 15.59 13.77 -11.59
N ARG A 155 15.15 15.02 -11.43
CA ARG A 155 15.86 16.09 -10.69
C ARG A 155 15.48 16.20 -9.21
N LEU A 156 14.57 15.35 -8.74
CA LEU A 156 14.22 15.25 -7.34
C LEU A 156 15.27 14.44 -6.58
N GLU A 157 15.17 14.46 -5.26
CA GLU A 157 15.95 13.63 -4.35
C GLU A 157 15.06 13.08 -3.24
N VAL A 158 15.45 11.94 -2.68
CA VAL A 158 14.86 11.43 -1.44
C VAL A 158 15.57 12.14 -0.29
N VAL A 159 14.83 12.99 0.44
CA VAL A 159 15.35 13.81 1.55
C VAL A 159 15.20 13.13 2.90
N ALA A 160 14.28 12.16 3.01
CA ALA A 160 14.11 11.31 4.18
C ALA A 160 13.46 9.98 3.78
N THR A 161 13.65 8.96 4.62
CA THR A 161 13.00 7.65 4.47
C THR A 161 12.40 7.27 5.81
N TRP A 162 11.11 6.91 5.81
CA TRP A 162 10.37 6.50 7.00
C TRP A 162 9.92 5.04 6.90
N GLY A 163 9.99 4.32 8.01
CA GLY A 163 9.68 2.89 8.10
C GLY A 163 10.72 2.12 8.94
N PRO A 164 10.79 0.79 8.79
CA PRO A 164 10.02 -0.03 7.85
C PRO A 164 8.54 -0.11 8.21
N TRP A 165 7.70 -0.38 7.20
CA TRP A 165 6.27 -0.61 7.34
C TRP A 165 5.88 -1.95 6.71
N PRO A 166 4.78 -2.60 7.16
CA PRO A 166 4.27 -3.80 6.52
C PRO A 166 3.98 -3.56 5.03
N ALA A 167 4.53 -4.42 4.15
CA ALA A 167 4.24 -4.35 2.73
C ALA A 167 2.75 -4.67 2.46
N PRO A 168 2.15 -4.09 1.40
CA PRO A 168 0.77 -4.37 1.01
C PRO A 168 0.48 -5.88 0.93
N PRO A 169 -0.53 -6.41 1.64
CA PRO A 169 -0.83 -7.83 1.63
C PRO A 169 -1.80 -8.21 0.50
N VAL A 170 -1.69 -9.46 0.06
CA VAL A 170 -2.79 -10.23 -0.50
C VAL A 170 -3.68 -10.68 0.66
N MET A 171 -4.96 -10.38 0.57
CA MET A 171 -5.99 -10.70 1.55
C MET A 171 -7.04 -11.60 0.89
N ALA A 172 -7.61 -12.54 1.65
CA ALA A 172 -8.69 -13.39 1.16
C ALA A 172 -9.92 -13.30 2.07
N SER A 173 -11.10 -13.37 1.47
CA SER A 173 -12.38 -13.28 2.19
C SER A 173 -12.52 -14.45 3.15
N ARG A 174 -12.91 -14.16 4.40
CA ARG A 174 -13.17 -15.17 5.44
C ARG A 174 -14.38 -16.07 5.12
N ARG A 175 -15.17 -15.73 4.10
CA ARG A 175 -16.25 -16.59 3.57
C ARG A 175 -15.72 -17.83 2.85
N LEU A 176 -14.47 -17.81 2.38
CA LEU A 176 -13.86 -18.95 1.70
C LEU A 176 -13.64 -20.10 2.70
N GLY A 177 -14.02 -21.31 2.29
CA GLY A 177 -13.80 -22.51 3.09
C GLY A 177 -12.31 -22.83 3.32
N PRO A 178 -11.98 -23.63 4.35
CA PRO A 178 -10.60 -23.94 4.73
C PRO A 178 -9.77 -24.59 3.61
N ASP A 179 -10.40 -25.39 2.75
CA ASP A 179 -9.73 -26.03 1.61
C ASP A 179 -9.27 -25.00 0.57
N VAL A 180 -10.12 -24.02 0.24
CA VAL A 180 -9.79 -22.95 -0.70
C VAL A 180 -8.69 -22.06 -0.14
N MET A 181 -8.78 -21.68 1.15
CA MET A 181 -7.73 -20.93 1.83
C MET A 181 -6.37 -21.65 1.79
N SER A 182 -6.38 -22.97 1.99
CA SER A 182 -5.16 -23.79 1.94
C SER A 182 -4.57 -23.84 0.53
N GLN A 183 -5.41 -23.97 -0.50
CA GLN A 183 -4.98 -23.93 -1.90
C GLN A 183 -4.42 -22.56 -2.32
N LEU A 184 -5.03 -21.47 -1.86
CA LEU A 184 -4.53 -20.10 -2.09
C LEU A 184 -3.15 -19.90 -1.46
N ARG A 185 -2.96 -20.31 -0.20
CA ARG A 185 -1.63 -20.25 0.46
C ARG A 185 -0.59 -21.10 -0.25
N ALA A 186 -0.94 -22.32 -0.67
CA ALA A 186 -0.03 -23.18 -1.42
C ALA A 186 0.39 -22.54 -2.76
N SER A 187 -0.56 -21.94 -3.47
CA SER A 187 -0.31 -21.26 -4.75
C SER A 187 0.56 -20.01 -4.60
N LEU A 188 0.39 -19.24 -3.52
CA LEU A 188 1.26 -18.10 -3.21
C LEU A 188 2.67 -18.55 -2.81
N SER A 189 2.80 -19.72 -2.17
CA SER A 189 4.09 -20.28 -1.73
C SER A 189 4.90 -20.92 -2.86
N SER A 190 4.25 -21.38 -3.94
CA SER A 190 4.92 -22.06 -5.05
C SER A 190 5.72 -21.12 -5.96
N ASN A 191 5.61 -19.79 -5.76
CA ASN A 191 6.43 -18.75 -6.39
C ASN A 191 6.45 -18.73 -7.94
N GLU A 192 5.45 -19.30 -8.64
CA GLU A 192 5.42 -19.33 -10.12
C GLU A 192 5.22 -17.94 -10.80
N GLY A 193 5.34 -16.83 -10.06
CA GLY A 193 5.23 -15.47 -10.61
C GLY A 193 5.78 -14.33 -9.74
N GLY A 194 6.54 -14.63 -8.67
CA GLY A 194 7.09 -13.63 -7.74
C GLY A 194 7.46 -14.24 -6.39
N GLN A 195 8.29 -13.55 -5.59
CA GLN A 195 8.60 -13.97 -4.22
C GLN A 195 7.53 -13.44 -3.28
N TRP A 196 6.70 -14.33 -2.73
CA TRP A 196 5.69 -14.00 -1.71
C TRP A 196 6.07 -14.65 -0.39
N LEU A 197 5.89 -13.93 0.71
CA LEU A 197 5.99 -14.51 2.05
C LEU A 197 4.60 -14.68 2.63
N LEU A 198 4.28 -15.89 3.09
CA LEU A 198 3.06 -16.13 3.86
C LEU A 198 3.08 -15.31 5.15
N LEU A 199 1.93 -14.77 5.51
CA LEU A 199 1.77 -13.87 6.64
C LEU A 199 1.04 -14.54 7.81
N GLU A 200 1.44 -14.15 9.01
CA GLU A 200 0.64 -14.31 10.22
C GLU A 200 -0.43 -13.21 10.29
N GLU A 201 -1.45 -13.39 11.14
CA GLU A 201 -2.60 -12.47 11.23
C GLU A 201 -2.23 -11.05 11.68
N ASP A 202 -1.10 -10.88 12.38
CA ASP A 202 -0.66 -9.62 12.97
C ASP A 202 0.21 -8.75 12.04
N HIS A 203 0.43 -9.15 10.79
CA HIS A 203 1.25 -8.40 9.82
C HIS A 203 0.89 -6.92 9.73
N LEU A 204 -0.41 -6.59 9.80
CA LEU A 204 -0.90 -5.21 9.72
C LEU A 204 -0.98 -4.47 11.07
N ALA A 205 -0.60 -5.10 12.18
CA ALA A 205 -0.70 -4.50 13.52
C ALA A 205 -0.03 -3.11 13.64
N PRO A 206 1.18 -2.86 13.05
CA PRO A 206 1.77 -1.53 13.08
C PRO A 206 0.93 -0.45 12.40
N ILE A 207 0.18 -0.81 11.35
CA ILE A 207 -0.69 0.13 10.62
C ILE A 207 -2.00 0.35 11.38
N VAL A 208 -2.57 -0.71 11.97
CA VAL A 208 -3.76 -0.63 12.83
C VAL A 208 -3.52 0.33 14.00
N ALA A 209 -2.34 0.26 14.63
CA ALA A 209 -1.98 1.10 15.77
C ALA A 209 -1.93 2.61 15.45
N LEU A 210 -1.71 2.97 14.18
CA LEU A 210 -1.64 4.36 13.73
C LEU A 210 -2.95 4.87 13.12
N SER A 211 -3.85 3.96 12.76
CA SER A 211 -5.09 4.30 12.09
C SER A 211 -6.01 5.05 13.06
N PRO A 212 -6.60 6.20 12.69
CA PRO A 212 -7.50 6.94 13.57
C PRO A 212 -8.78 6.13 13.82
N GLY A 213 -8.79 5.35 14.90
CA GLY A 213 -9.92 4.52 15.33
C GLY A 213 -10.17 3.30 14.43
N GLY A 214 -10.25 2.12 15.05
CA GLY A 214 -10.87 0.91 14.47
C GLY A 214 -12.39 1.04 14.25
N SER A 215 -12.86 2.21 13.84
CA SER A 215 -14.26 2.52 13.55
C SER A 215 -14.39 2.89 12.07
N ARG A 216 -15.10 2.03 11.33
CA ARG A 216 -15.48 2.17 9.92
C ARG A 216 -15.85 3.62 9.56
N PRO A 217 -15.46 4.15 8.39
CA PRO A 217 -16.19 5.26 7.80
C PRO A 217 -17.63 4.80 7.57
N SER A 218 -18.57 5.57 8.13
CA SER A 218 -20.02 5.41 7.98
C SER A 218 -20.48 5.48 6.53
#